data_AF-A0A971PUK6-F1
#
_entry.id   AF-A0A971PUK6-F1
#
_cell.length_a   1.000
_cell.length_b   1.000
_cell.length_c   1.000
_cell.angle_alpha   90.00
_cell.angle_beta   90.00
_cell.angle_gamma   90.00
#
_symmetry.space_group_name_H-M   'P 1'
#
loop_
_entity.id
_entity.type
_entity.pdbx_description
1 polymer ?
#
loop_
_entity_poly.entity_id
_entity_poly.type
_entity_poly.pdbx_seq_one_letter_code
_entity_poly.pdbx_strand_id
1 'polypeptide(L)'
;MTGAQLQVQPTLTVENAEAVTRLAAAAAEVDGVAALSEASRLAVGPDSPAGTRHIIARDGTQITGYAQVWPDDSAELVVAPDERRRGLGRLLWEHARGAGAERVWAHGDLPAAQRFAQALGLRPVRALLKMGRPLTADDLSPRPLPPGYAVTTFAARAESADDPVGELQALNAAAFAHHPEQG
;
A
#
# COMPACT_ATOMS: atom_id res chain seq x y z
N MET A 1 29.58 -7.92 -1.00
CA MET A 1 28.54 -8.22 -2.00
C MET A 1 27.56 -9.16 -1.34
N THR A 2 26.33 -8.72 -1.07
CA THR A 2 25.28 -9.58 -0.51
C THR A 2 24.92 -10.64 -1.55
N GLY A 3 25.14 -11.92 -1.22
CA GLY A 3 24.79 -13.07 -2.07
C GLY A 3 23.29 -13.38 -2.11
N ALA A 4 22.45 -12.37 -1.88
CA ALA A 4 21.00 -12.55 -1.84
C ALA A 4 20.48 -12.89 -3.23
N GLN A 5 19.71 -13.97 -3.34
CA GLN A 5 19.03 -14.33 -4.58
C GLN A 5 17.69 -13.59 -4.66
N LEU A 6 17.42 -12.95 -5.79
CA LEU A 6 16.16 -12.27 -6.07
C LEU A 6 15.41 -12.99 -7.19
N GLN A 7 14.11 -13.21 -6.99
CA GLN A 7 13.23 -13.83 -7.98
C GLN A 7 11.98 -12.99 -8.14
N VAL A 8 11.61 -12.70 -9.39
CA VAL A 8 10.34 -12.04 -9.75
C VAL A 8 9.30 -13.11 -10.06
N GLN A 9 8.12 -13.00 -9.48
CA GLN A 9 7.04 -13.97 -9.66
C GLN A 9 5.65 -13.32 -9.61
N PRO A 10 4.67 -13.86 -10.35
CA PRO A 10 3.33 -13.26 -10.43
C PRO A 10 2.47 -13.53 -9.19
N THR A 11 2.78 -14.59 -8.43
CA THR A 11 2.08 -14.97 -7.19
C THR A 11 3.07 -15.54 -6.18
N LEU A 12 2.63 -15.67 -4.93
CA LEU A 12 3.42 -16.30 -3.87
C LEU A 12 2.78 -17.62 -3.43
N THR A 13 3.62 -18.58 -3.05
CA THR A 13 3.15 -19.72 -2.25
C THR A 13 2.67 -19.23 -0.89
N VAL A 14 1.78 -19.98 -0.24
CA VAL A 14 1.28 -19.67 1.11
C VAL A 14 2.43 -19.44 2.09
N GLU A 15 3.44 -20.33 2.08
CA GLU A 15 4.63 -20.20 2.94
C GLU A 15 5.39 -18.89 2.73
N ASN A 16 5.63 -18.50 1.47
CA ASN A 16 6.32 -17.24 1.15
C ASN A 16 5.46 -16.03 1.51
N ALA A 17 4.15 -16.11 1.31
CA ALA A 17 3.21 -15.06 1.68
C ALA A 17 3.20 -14.80 3.19
N GLU A 18 3.16 -15.86 3.99
CA GLU A 18 3.27 -15.78 5.45
C GLU A 18 4.61 -15.21 5.89
N ALA A 19 5.71 -15.62 5.25
CA ALA A 19 7.05 -15.10 5.56
C ALA A 19 7.18 -13.60 5.22
N VAL A 20 6.64 -13.16 4.09
CA VAL A 20 6.57 -11.73 3.72
C VAL A 20 5.70 -10.95 4.71
N THR A 21 4.59 -11.53 5.15
CA THR A 21 3.70 -10.92 6.16
C THR A 21 4.42 -10.72 7.49
N ARG A 22 5.17 -11.73 7.96
CA ARG A 22 6.01 -11.63 9.16
C ARG A 22 7.11 -10.57 9.01
N LEU A 23 7.77 -10.52 7.84
CA LEU A 23 8.76 -9.49 7.53
C LEU A 23 8.17 -8.07 7.62
N ALA A 24 7.00 -7.85 6.99
CA ALA A 24 6.33 -6.55 7.01
C ALA A 24 5.89 -6.15 8.42
N ALA A 25 5.42 -7.11 9.23
CA ALA A 25 5.07 -6.88 10.63
C ALA A 25 6.30 -6.50 11.47
N ALA A 26 7.40 -7.23 11.37
CA ALA A 26 8.64 -6.94 12.10
C ALA A 26 9.22 -5.56 11.74
N ALA A 27 9.15 -5.17 10.46
CA ALA A 27 9.53 -3.82 10.04
C ALA A 27 8.61 -2.76 10.67
N ALA A 28 7.30 -3.01 10.71
CA ALA A 28 6.32 -2.08 11.28
C ALA A 28 6.49 -1.89 12.80
N GLU A 29 6.84 -2.95 13.54
CA GLU A 29 7.14 -2.86 14.97
C GLU A 29 8.33 -1.94 15.26
N VAL A 30 9.36 -1.99 14.43
CA VAL A 30 10.56 -1.14 14.56
C VAL A 30 10.29 0.29 14.07
N ASP A 31 9.56 0.44 12.98
CA ASP A 31 9.39 1.73 12.28
C ASP A 31 8.18 2.55 12.77
N GLY A 32 7.26 1.93 13.52
CA GLY A 32 6.02 2.56 13.98
C GLY A 32 4.99 2.84 12.88
N VAL A 33 5.22 2.34 11.66
CA VAL A 33 4.34 2.49 10.49
C VAL A 33 4.38 1.21 9.66
N ALA A 34 3.24 0.82 9.08
CA ALA A 34 3.19 -0.34 8.20
C ALA A 34 4.08 -0.14 6.98
N ALA A 35 4.92 -1.15 6.68
CA ALA A 35 5.82 -1.11 5.52
C ALA A 35 5.09 -1.34 4.19
N LEU A 36 3.92 -1.98 4.23
CA LEU A 36 3.06 -2.24 3.08
C LEU A 36 1.64 -1.73 3.34
N SER A 37 1.00 -1.19 2.30
CA SER A 37 -0.42 -0.84 2.32
C SER A 37 -1.30 -2.06 2.59
N GLU A 38 -2.56 -1.84 2.98
CA GLU A 38 -3.51 -2.94 3.15
C GLU A 38 -3.75 -3.71 1.86
N ALA A 39 -3.94 -3.00 0.73
CA ALA A 39 -4.08 -3.62 -0.58
C ALA A 39 -2.88 -4.52 -0.90
N SER A 40 -1.65 -4.05 -0.64
CA SER A 40 -0.44 -4.84 -0.86
C SER A 40 -0.38 -6.06 0.06
N ARG A 41 -0.74 -5.92 1.34
CA ARG A 41 -0.80 -7.07 2.26
C ARG A 41 -1.85 -8.11 1.85
N LEU A 42 -3.01 -7.69 1.33
CA LEU A 42 -4.05 -8.60 0.84
C LEU A 42 -3.66 -9.30 -0.48
N ALA A 43 -2.83 -8.66 -1.30
CA ALA A 43 -2.30 -9.23 -2.53
C ALA A 43 -1.13 -10.21 -2.32
N VAL A 44 -0.56 -10.29 -1.12
CA VAL A 44 0.50 -11.23 -0.78
C VAL A 44 -0.12 -12.63 -0.64
N GLY A 45 -0.14 -13.39 -1.73
CA GLY A 45 -0.74 -14.72 -1.74
C GLY A 45 -0.83 -15.39 -3.11
N PRO A 46 -1.47 -16.58 -3.16
CA PRO A 46 -1.69 -17.31 -4.41
C PRO A 46 -2.72 -16.61 -5.31
N ASP A 47 -3.70 -15.92 -4.73
CA ASP A 47 -4.78 -15.21 -5.43
C ASP A 47 -4.43 -13.72 -5.69
N SER A 48 -3.14 -13.43 -5.87
CA SER A 48 -2.66 -12.08 -6.13
C SER A 48 -3.31 -11.50 -7.40
N PRO A 49 -3.74 -10.22 -7.39
CA PRO A 49 -4.37 -9.60 -8.55
C PRO A 49 -3.50 -9.70 -9.81
N ALA A 50 -4.15 -9.94 -10.94
CA ALA A 50 -3.46 -10.06 -12.22
C ALA A 50 -2.61 -8.81 -12.53
N GLY A 51 -1.40 -9.03 -13.02
CA GLY A 51 -0.45 -7.96 -13.31
C GLY A 51 0.46 -7.57 -12.14
N THR A 52 0.15 -7.99 -10.91
CA THR A 52 1.06 -7.82 -9.77
C THR A 52 2.37 -8.59 -9.98
N ARG A 53 3.48 -8.04 -9.51
CA ARG A 53 4.79 -8.69 -9.49
C ARG A 53 5.36 -8.67 -8.09
N HIS A 54 5.83 -9.82 -7.62
CA HIS A 54 6.44 -9.99 -6.32
C HIS A 54 7.93 -10.27 -6.50
N ILE A 55 8.78 -9.60 -5.73
CA ILE A 55 10.21 -9.82 -5.69
C ILE A 55 10.59 -10.20 -4.26
N ILE A 56 11.19 -11.38 -4.09
CA ILE A 56 11.68 -11.85 -2.79
C ILE A 56 13.20 -11.84 -2.82
N ALA A 57 13.82 -11.23 -1.80
CA ALA A 57 15.23 -11.39 -1.52
C ALA A 57 15.43 -12.44 -0.42
N ARG A 58 16.29 -13.43 -0.68
CA ARG A 58 16.60 -14.50 0.28
C ARG A 58 18.06 -14.50 0.69
N ASP A 59 18.31 -14.78 1.97
CA ASP A 59 19.59 -15.26 2.48
C ASP A 59 19.39 -16.70 3.01
N GLY A 60 19.91 -17.68 2.29
CA GLY A 60 19.55 -19.09 2.50
C GLY A 60 18.04 -19.32 2.35
N THR A 61 17.39 -19.81 3.41
CA THR A 61 15.94 -20.02 3.47
C THR A 61 15.17 -18.81 4.00
N GLN A 62 15.87 -17.81 4.55
CA GLN A 62 15.24 -16.65 5.17
C GLN A 62 14.92 -15.59 4.14
N ILE A 63 13.68 -15.09 4.14
CA ILE A 63 13.30 -13.89 3.38
C ILE A 63 13.77 -12.66 4.15
N THR A 64 14.70 -11.90 3.56
CA THR A 64 15.32 -10.72 4.16
C THR A 64 14.82 -9.42 3.54
N GLY A 65 14.10 -9.51 2.42
CA GLY A 65 13.51 -8.35 1.75
C GLY A 65 12.42 -8.75 0.78
N TYR A 66 11.53 -7.80 0.52
CA TYR A 66 10.39 -7.97 -0.37
C TYR A 66 10.11 -6.68 -1.12
N ALA A 67 9.69 -6.80 -2.38
CA ALA A 67 9.09 -5.73 -3.14
C ALA A 67 7.85 -6.22 -3.90
N GLN A 68 6.88 -5.34 -4.06
CA GLN A 68 5.68 -5.54 -4.85
C GLN A 68 5.59 -4.44 -5.90
N VAL A 69 5.21 -4.80 -7.13
CA VAL A 69 4.89 -3.85 -8.20
C VAL A 69 3.46 -4.08 -8.65
N TRP A 70 2.68 -3.02 -8.66
CA TRP A 70 1.30 -3.01 -9.13
C TRP A 70 1.23 -2.75 -10.65
N PRO A 71 0.10 -3.10 -11.32
CA PRO A 71 -0.11 -2.82 -12.74
C PRO A 71 -0.03 -1.34 -13.11
N ASP A 72 -0.20 -0.44 -12.13
CA ASP A 72 -0.14 1.01 -12.29
C ASP A 72 1.28 1.57 -12.12
N ASP A 73 2.33 0.75 -12.26
CA ASP A 73 3.75 1.07 -12.10
C ASP A 73 4.23 1.44 -10.68
N SER A 74 3.34 1.43 -9.69
CA SER A 74 3.70 1.75 -8.31
C SER A 74 4.33 0.54 -7.61
N ALA A 75 5.34 0.81 -6.78
CA ALA A 75 6.00 -0.21 -5.99
C ALA A 75 5.98 0.08 -4.49
N GLU A 76 6.01 -0.98 -3.70
CA GLU A 76 6.21 -0.96 -2.25
C GLU A 76 7.33 -1.93 -1.89
N LEU A 77 8.22 -1.54 -0.97
CA LEU A 77 9.40 -2.33 -0.62
C LEU A 77 9.61 -2.37 0.89
N VAL A 78 10.09 -3.51 1.38
CA VAL A 78 10.48 -3.70 2.77
C VAL A 78 11.77 -4.51 2.86
N VAL A 79 12.65 -4.12 3.77
CA VAL A 79 13.89 -4.83 4.11
C VAL A 79 13.86 -5.12 5.60
N ALA A 80 14.23 -6.34 5.98
CA ALA A 80 14.29 -6.78 7.37
C ALA A 80 15.14 -5.78 8.18
N PRO A 81 14.69 -5.33 9.37
CA PRO A 81 15.40 -4.31 10.15
C PRO A 81 16.92 -4.56 10.30
N ASP A 82 17.30 -5.80 10.61
CA ASP A 82 18.70 -6.21 10.86
C ASP A 82 19.55 -6.35 9.58
N GLU A 83 18.90 -6.38 8.41
CA GLU A 83 19.53 -6.49 7.10
C GLU A 83 19.64 -5.15 6.36
N ARG A 84 19.20 -4.06 7.00
CA ARG A 84 19.29 -2.72 6.45
C ARG A 84 20.75 -2.29 6.29
N ARG A 85 20.96 -1.31 5.39
CA ARG A 85 22.26 -0.70 5.09
C ARG A 85 23.29 -1.65 4.45
N ARG A 86 22.86 -2.83 4.00
CA ARG A 86 23.68 -3.80 3.26
C ARG A 86 23.49 -3.76 1.74
N GLY A 87 22.77 -2.75 1.23
CA GLY A 87 22.48 -2.58 -0.20
C GLY A 87 21.21 -3.27 -0.70
N LEU A 88 20.53 -4.06 0.14
CA LEU A 88 19.37 -4.86 -0.30
C LEU A 88 18.21 -4.03 -0.85
N GLY A 89 17.91 -2.86 -0.25
CA GLY A 89 16.86 -1.97 -0.76
C GLY A 89 17.14 -1.49 -2.19
N ARG A 90 18.41 -1.25 -2.54
CA ARG A 90 18.82 -0.87 -3.91
C ARG A 90 18.57 -2.03 -4.87
N LEU A 91 18.99 -3.24 -4.50
CA LEU A 91 18.79 -4.44 -5.32
C LEU A 91 17.31 -4.73 -5.57
N LEU A 92 16.48 -4.62 -4.53
CA LEU A 92 15.02 -4.78 -4.67
C LEU A 92 14.42 -3.74 -5.61
N TRP A 93 14.85 -2.48 -5.51
CA TRP A 93 14.39 -1.42 -6.41
C TRP A 93 14.82 -1.63 -7.86
N GLU A 94 16.06 -2.05 -8.10
CA GLU A 94 16.54 -2.38 -9.45
C GLU A 94 15.71 -3.50 -10.08
N HIS A 95 15.34 -4.53 -9.31
CA HIS A 95 14.46 -5.60 -9.78
C HIS A 95 13.02 -5.13 -9.97
N ALA A 96 12.50 -4.29 -9.07
CA ALA A 96 11.17 -3.69 -9.20
C ALA A 96 11.07 -2.86 -10.49
N ARG A 97 12.10 -2.04 -10.80
CA ARG A 97 12.18 -1.30 -12.07
C ARG A 97 12.22 -2.23 -13.28
N GLY A 98 13.01 -3.30 -13.22
CA GLY A 98 13.03 -4.34 -14.25
C GLY A 98 11.68 -5.04 -14.44
N ALA A 99 10.84 -5.05 -13.40
CA ALA A 99 9.48 -5.58 -13.41
C ALA A 99 8.40 -4.54 -13.78
N GLY A 100 8.79 -3.31 -14.13
CA GLY A 100 7.88 -2.25 -14.59
C GLY A 100 7.60 -1.14 -13.59
N ALA A 101 8.27 -1.10 -12.42
CA ALA A 101 8.07 -0.02 -11.46
C ALA A 101 8.66 1.31 -11.95
N GLU A 102 7.87 2.36 -11.92
CA GLU A 102 8.32 3.74 -12.15
C GLU A 102 8.31 4.58 -10.87
N ARG A 103 7.44 4.23 -9.93
CA ARG A 103 7.24 4.96 -8.66
C ARG A 103 7.34 4.01 -7.47
N VAL A 104 7.64 4.58 -6.31
CA VAL A 104 7.71 3.84 -5.05
C VAL A 104 7.04 4.63 -3.93
N TRP A 105 6.20 3.95 -3.14
CA TRP A 105 5.61 4.53 -1.94
C TRP A 105 6.56 4.45 -0.74
N ALA A 106 6.59 5.52 0.04
CA ALA A 106 7.28 5.62 1.32
C ALA A 106 6.27 5.93 2.43
N HIS A 107 5.70 4.90 3.04
CA HIS A 107 4.74 5.06 4.14
C HIS A 107 5.40 5.77 5.33
N GLY A 108 4.76 6.84 5.81
CA GLY A 108 5.26 7.66 6.91
C GLY A 108 6.45 8.57 6.57
N ASP A 109 6.94 8.55 5.32
CA ASP A 109 8.09 9.35 4.85
C ASP A 109 9.30 9.30 5.79
N LEU A 110 9.65 8.09 6.25
CA LEU A 110 10.68 7.89 7.27
C LEU A 110 12.07 8.36 6.80
N PRO A 111 12.95 8.82 7.70
CA PRO A 111 14.29 9.27 7.33
C PRO A 111 15.12 8.23 6.55
N ALA A 112 14.91 6.93 6.81
CA ALA A 112 15.56 5.86 6.07
C ALA A 112 15.09 5.79 4.61
N ALA A 113 13.79 5.96 4.37
CA ALA A 113 13.18 5.98 3.03
C ALA A 113 13.59 7.24 2.26
N GLN A 114 13.62 8.41 2.92
CA GLN A 114 14.11 9.65 2.33
C GLN A 114 15.57 9.53 1.87
N ARG A 115 16.46 9.00 2.71
CA ARG A 115 17.86 8.76 2.33
C ARG A 115 18.01 7.73 1.21
N PHE A 116 17.17 6.71 1.20
CA PHE A 116 17.11 5.73 0.13
C PHE A 116 16.71 6.38 -1.21
N ALA A 117 15.65 7.20 -1.22
CA ALA A 117 15.21 7.94 -2.38
C ALA A 117 16.30 8.88 -2.92
N GLN A 118 16.93 9.67 -2.03
CA GLN A 118 18.03 10.57 -2.39
C GLN A 118 19.21 9.81 -3.01
N ALA A 119 19.62 8.68 -2.43
CA ALA A 119 20.73 7.86 -2.92
C ALA A 119 20.46 7.19 -4.29
N LEU A 120 19.20 7.20 -4.73
CA LEU A 120 18.75 6.69 -6.04
C LEU A 120 18.34 7.80 -7.01
N GLY A 121 18.44 9.08 -6.61
CA GLY A 121 17.99 10.21 -7.41
C GLY A 121 16.48 10.27 -7.59
N LEU A 122 15.71 9.60 -6.73
CA LEU A 122 14.25 9.67 -6.71
C LEU A 122 13.80 10.99 -6.07
N ARG A 123 12.71 11.55 -6.59
CA ARG A 123 12.09 12.78 -6.09
C ARG A 123 10.62 12.55 -5.73
N PRO A 124 10.09 13.23 -4.70
CA PRO A 124 8.65 13.19 -4.43
C PRO A 124 7.87 13.73 -5.63
N VAL A 125 6.87 12.97 -6.08
CA VAL A 125 5.93 13.38 -7.15
C VAL A 125 4.49 13.45 -6.65
N ARG A 126 4.21 12.85 -5.49
CA ARG A 126 2.91 12.84 -4.82
C ARG A 126 3.12 12.73 -3.31
N ALA A 127 2.24 13.36 -2.55
CA ALA A 127 2.13 13.19 -1.11
C ALA A 127 0.68 12.85 -0.76
N LEU A 128 0.47 11.90 0.13
CA LEU A 128 -0.85 11.53 0.66
C LEU A 128 -0.86 11.84 2.16
N LEU A 129 -1.65 12.84 2.55
CA LEU A 129 -1.70 13.28 3.94
C LEU A 129 -2.67 12.41 4.74
N LYS A 130 -2.15 11.73 5.76
CA LYS A 130 -2.98 11.11 6.80
C LYS A 130 -3.30 12.16 7.86
N MET A 131 -4.50 12.72 7.79
CA MET A 131 -4.97 13.73 8.74
C MET A 131 -5.73 13.08 9.89
N GLY A 132 -5.63 13.67 11.08
CA GLY A 132 -6.37 13.24 12.26
C GLY A 132 -6.66 14.43 13.16
N ARG A 133 -7.76 14.36 13.90
CA ARG A 133 -8.09 15.29 14.98
C ARG A 133 -8.66 14.53 16.18
N PRO A 134 -8.50 15.03 17.41
CA PRO A 134 -9.18 14.45 18.56
C PRO A 134 -10.70 14.47 18.39
N LEU A 135 -11.36 13.43 18.90
CA LEU A 135 -12.81 13.40 19.10
C LEU A 135 -13.14 14.03 20.45
N THR A 136 -14.17 14.86 20.47
CA THR A 136 -14.60 15.64 21.64
C THR A 136 -16.08 15.39 21.93
N ALA A 137 -16.58 15.86 23.06
CA ALA A 137 -18.01 15.77 23.38
C ALA A 137 -18.91 16.51 22.36
N ASP A 138 -18.41 17.55 21.70
CA ASP A 138 -19.14 18.27 20.64
C ASP A 138 -19.46 17.36 19.45
N ASP A 139 -18.61 16.37 19.16
CA ASP A 139 -18.79 15.45 18.03
C ASP A 139 -19.98 14.48 18.21
N LEU A 140 -20.50 14.36 19.43
CA LEU A 140 -21.73 13.59 19.71
C LEU A 140 -23.01 14.37 19.39
N SER A 141 -22.90 15.68 19.19
CA SER A 141 -24.05 16.54 18.93
C SER A 141 -24.39 16.53 17.42
N PRO A 142 -25.64 16.23 17.02
CA PRO A 142 -26.03 16.29 15.62
C PRO A 142 -25.78 17.67 15.03
N ARG A 143 -25.14 17.73 13.85
CA ARG A 143 -24.98 18.97 13.09
C ARG A 143 -26.26 19.22 12.29
N PRO A 144 -26.84 20.43 12.32
CA PRO A 144 -27.99 20.74 11.47
C PRO A 144 -27.59 20.67 10.01
N LEU A 145 -28.45 20.08 9.19
CA LEU A 145 -28.28 20.06 7.73
C LEU A 145 -28.92 21.29 7.10
N PRO A 146 -28.42 21.78 5.96
CA PRO A 146 -29.10 22.81 5.20
C PRO A 146 -30.53 22.38 4.78
N PRO A 147 -31.47 23.31 4.60
CA PRO A 147 -32.81 22.99 4.10
C PRO A 147 -32.75 22.18 2.80
N GLY A 148 -33.58 21.13 2.70
CA GLY A 148 -33.62 20.24 1.52
C GLY A 148 -32.70 19.02 1.60
N TYR A 149 -31.92 18.86 2.67
CA TYR A 149 -31.05 17.70 2.87
C TYR A 149 -31.51 16.83 4.03
N ALA A 150 -31.28 15.53 3.90
CA ALA A 150 -31.47 14.52 4.94
C ALA A 150 -30.27 13.57 4.99
N VAL A 151 -30.03 12.94 6.13
CA VAL A 151 -28.98 11.93 6.31
C VAL A 151 -29.61 10.61 6.71
N THR A 152 -29.15 9.53 6.10
CA THR A 152 -29.50 8.16 6.44
C THR A 152 -28.27 7.26 6.29
N THR A 153 -28.36 6.01 6.73
CA THR A 153 -27.30 5.01 6.52
C THR A 153 -27.51 4.29 5.19
N PHE A 154 -26.43 3.70 4.67
CA PHE A 154 -26.53 2.84 3.47
C PHE A 154 -27.52 1.69 3.68
N ALA A 155 -27.51 1.05 4.85
CA ALA A 155 -28.42 -0.05 5.17
C ALA A 155 -29.89 0.37 5.10
N ALA A 156 -30.24 1.50 5.72
CA ALA A 156 -31.61 2.01 5.67
C ALA A 156 -32.01 2.48 4.26
N ARG A 157 -31.08 3.07 3.49
CA ARG A 157 -31.35 3.40 2.09
C ARG A 157 -31.62 2.15 1.25
N ALA A 158 -30.85 1.08 1.47
CA ALA A 158 -30.96 -0.16 0.74
C ALA A 158 -32.30 -0.89 0.94
N GLU A 159 -33.02 -0.62 2.02
CA GLU A 159 -34.39 -1.15 2.23
C GLU A 159 -35.43 -0.50 1.30
N SER A 160 -35.14 0.68 0.75
CA SER A 160 -36.10 1.52 0.01
C SER A 160 -35.69 1.86 -1.42
N ALA A 161 -34.46 1.51 -1.81
CA ALA A 161 -33.91 1.82 -3.12
C ALA A 161 -33.99 0.60 -4.03
N ASP A 162 -34.27 0.82 -5.31
CA ASP A 162 -34.25 -0.25 -6.32
C ASP A 162 -32.82 -0.74 -6.58
N ASP A 163 -31.84 0.17 -6.62
CA ASP A 163 -30.41 -0.13 -6.79
C ASP A 163 -29.52 0.80 -5.93
N PRO A 164 -29.45 0.57 -4.61
CA PRO A 164 -28.65 1.40 -3.70
C PRO A 164 -27.15 1.36 -4.03
N VAL A 165 -26.65 0.25 -4.59
CA VAL A 165 -25.24 0.09 -4.95
C VAL A 165 -24.93 0.90 -6.20
N GLY A 166 -25.75 0.79 -7.24
CA GLY A 166 -25.61 1.57 -8.47
C GLY A 166 -25.73 3.07 -8.23
N GLU A 167 -26.65 3.52 -7.36
CA GLU A 167 -26.74 4.91 -6.92
C GLU A 167 -25.41 5.40 -6.30
N LEU A 168 -24.82 4.62 -5.40
CA LEU A 168 -23.55 4.95 -4.75
C LEU A 168 -22.39 4.94 -5.74
N GLN A 169 -22.35 3.96 -6.65
CA GLN A 169 -21.31 3.87 -7.69
C GLN A 169 -21.38 5.04 -8.66
N ALA A 170 -22.58 5.43 -9.12
CA ALA A 170 -22.77 6.58 -9.99
C ALA A 170 -22.33 7.88 -9.31
N LEU A 171 -22.66 8.05 -8.02
CA LEU A 171 -22.19 9.18 -7.24
C LEU A 171 -20.66 9.18 -7.10
N ASN A 172 -20.06 8.02 -6.79
CA ASN A 172 -18.61 7.90 -6.66
C ASN A 172 -17.90 8.27 -7.98
N ALA A 173 -18.36 7.70 -9.10
CA ALA A 173 -17.82 8.00 -10.43
C ALA A 173 -17.95 9.49 -10.78
N ALA A 174 -19.08 10.13 -10.44
CA ALA A 174 -19.28 11.56 -10.67
C ALA A 174 -18.37 12.42 -9.79
N ALA A 175 -18.23 12.10 -8.50
CA ALA A 175 -17.42 12.86 -7.55
C ALA A 175 -15.91 12.75 -7.84
N PHE A 176 -15.49 11.58 -8.36
CA PHE A 176 -14.09 11.26 -8.63
C PHE A 176 -13.76 11.16 -10.11
N ALA A 177 -14.58 11.74 -11.00
CA ALA A 177 -14.42 11.68 -12.46
C ALA A 177 -13.04 12.14 -12.99
N HIS A 178 -12.31 12.93 -12.20
CA HIS A 178 -10.98 13.43 -12.53
C HIS A 178 -9.88 12.85 -11.62
N HIS A 179 -10.22 11.85 -10.79
CA HIS A 179 -9.29 11.18 -9.90
C HIS A 179 -8.73 9.92 -10.57
N PRO A 180 -7.41 9.85 -10.84
CA PRO A 180 -6.80 8.80 -11.66
C PRO A 180 -6.95 7.36 -11.11
N GLU A 181 -7.37 7.21 -9.86
CA GLU A 181 -7.52 5.91 -9.17
C GLU A 181 -8.97 5.54 -8.82
N GLN A 182 -9.96 6.38 -9.17
CA GLN A 182 -11.37 6.22 -8.73
C GLN A 182 -12.42 6.63 -9.79
N GLY A 183 -12.00 7.15 -10.94
CA GLY A 183 -12.85 7.55 -12.07
C GLY A 183 -12.95 6.49 -13.17
#